data_AF-A0A7W1FU19-F1
#
_entry.id   AF-A0A7W1FU19-F1
#
_cell.length_a   1.000
_cell.length_b   1.000
_cell.length_c   1.000
_cell.angle_alpha   90.00
_cell.angle_beta   90.00
_cell.angle_gamma   90.00
#
_symmetry.space_group_name_H-M   'P 1'
#
loop_
_entity.id
_entity.type
_entity.pdbx_description
1 polymer ?
#
loop_
_entity_poly.entity_id
_entity_poly.type
_entity_poly.pdbx_seq_one_letter_code
_entity_poly.pdbx_strand_id
1 'polypeptide(L)'
;MNLLSLPSPPSPVMFEVGPFALRYYGLFIALGIIVATWLSGRELERKGYDGTLALDSLFYIVPLGFVGARAYHVITDYGLYSGDPFPGVFEVWNGGLGIYGGVVGGFVGLLIFARI
;
A
#
# COMPACT_ATOMS: atom_id res chain seq x y z
N MET A 1 -34.24 -12.24 2.63
CA MET A 1 -33.03 -11.52 3.09
C MET A 1 -33.19 -11.28 4.57
N ASN A 2 -32.22 -11.70 5.40
CA ASN A 2 -32.30 -11.54 6.84
C ASN A 2 -31.95 -10.08 7.16
N LEU A 3 -32.70 -9.39 8.04
CA LEU A 3 -32.47 -7.97 8.37
C LEU A 3 -31.09 -7.71 9.01
N LEU A 4 -30.39 -8.76 9.40
CA LEU A 4 -29.06 -8.76 10.02
C LEU A 4 -27.91 -9.10 9.05
N SER A 5 -28.19 -9.40 7.77
CA SER A 5 -27.12 -9.64 6.79
C SER A 5 -26.69 -8.33 6.13
N LEU A 6 -25.40 -8.00 6.21
CA LEU A 6 -24.81 -6.96 5.37
C LEU A 6 -24.67 -7.51 3.94
N PRO A 7 -25.41 -6.99 2.95
CA PRO A 7 -25.29 -7.48 1.58
C PRO A 7 -23.90 -7.13 1.04
N SER A 8 -23.23 -8.11 0.43
CA SER A 8 -21.97 -7.86 -0.28
C SER A 8 -22.23 -6.92 -1.46
N PRO A 9 -21.33 -5.98 -1.77
CA PRO A 9 -21.44 -5.18 -2.97
C PRO A 9 -21.50 -6.11 -4.20
N PRO A 10 -22.29 -5.76 -5.22
CA PRO A 10 -22.50 -6.61 -6.40
C PRO A 10 -21.23 -6.76 -7.25
N SER A 11 -20.26 -5.85 -7.11
CA SER A 11 -18.95 -5.92 -7.77
C SER A 11 -17.86 -5.32 -6.87
N PRO A 12 -16.62 -5.85 -6.90
CA PRO A 12 -15.46 -5.23 -6.25
C PRO A 12 -14.96 -3.96 -6.99
N VAL A 13 -15.45 -3.71 -8.21
CA VAL A 13 -15.10 -2.54 -9.03
C VAL A 13 -16.13 -1.43 -8.78
N MET A 14 -15.64 -0.24 -8.46
CA MET A 14 -16.44 0.96 -8.22
C MET A 14 -16.68 1.73 -9.52
N PHE A 15 -15.64 1.86 -10.34
CA PHE A 15 -15.69 2.56 -11.63
C PHE A 15 -14.65 1.97 -12.58
N GLU A 16 -14.97 1.89 -13.86
CA GLU A 16 -14.10 1.31 -14.89
C GLU A 16 -14.07 2.23 -16.12
N VAL A 17 -12.87 2.57 -16.57
CA VAL A 17 -12.63 3.33 -17.80
C VAL A 17 -11.57 2.61 -18.61
N GLY A 18 -11.99 1.89 -19.65
CA GLY A 18 -11.10 1.05 -20.45
C GLY A 18 -10.38 0.02 -19.57
N PRO A 19 -9.04 -0.11 -19.63
CA PRO A 19 -8.29 -1.09 -18.83
C PRO A 19 -8.16 -0.71 -17.35
N PHE A 20 -8.61 0.48 -16.94
CA PHE A 20 -8.48 0.95 -15.57
C PHE A 20 -9.76 0.67 -14.78
N ALA A 21 -9.66 -0.29 -13.86
CA ALA A 21 -10.71 -0.61 -12.89
C ALA A 21 -10.34 -0.07 -11.51
N LEU A 22 -11.05 0.96 -11.04
CA LEU A 22 -10.94 1.44 -9.66
C LEU A 22 -11.72 0.50 -8.75
N ARG A 23 -11.02 -0.14 -7.81
CA ARG A 23 -11.61 -1.09 -6.86
C ARG A 23 -11.83 -0.43 -5.51
N TYR A 24 -12.86 -0.87 -4.78
CA TYR A 24 -13.18 -0.31 -3.46
C TYR A 24 -12.01 -0.39 -2.48
N TYR A 25 -11.27 -1.49 -2.46
CA TYR A 25 -10.11 -1.61 -1.56
C TYR A 25 -9.04 -0.55 -1.87
N GLY A 26 -8.83 -0.20 -3.13
CA GLY A 26 -7.85 0.81 -3.54
C GLY A 26 -8.24 2.19 -3.03
N LEU A 27 -9.53 2.52 -3.11
CA LEU A 27 -10.08 3.75 -2.53
C LEU A 27 -9.84 3.81 -1.01
N PHE A 28 -10.15 2.73 -0.29
CA PHE A 28 -9.95 2.70 1.16
C PHE A 28 -8.48 2.75 1.57
N ILE A 29 -7.57 2.15 0.79
CA ILE A 29 -6.12 2.29 1.02
C ILE A 29 -5.70 3.75 0.82
N ALA A 30 -6.13 4.40 -0.27
CA ALA A 30 -5.82 5.81 -0.51
C ALA A 30 -6.35 6.72 0.61
N LEU A 31 -7.58 6.50 1.06
CA LEU A 31 -8.16 7.21 2.21
C LEU A 31 -7.36 6.95 3.49
N GLY A 32 -6.93 5.71 3.73
CA GLY A 32 -6.07 5.36 4.86
C GLY A 32 -4.74 6.13 4.84
N ILE A 33 -4.09 6.24 3.67
CA ILE A 33 -2.86 7.02 3.49
C ILE A 33 -3.11 8.50 3.78
N ILE A 34 -4.20 9.07 3.25
CA ILE A 34 -4.55 10.48 3.47
C ILE A 34 -4.76 10.76 4.98
N VAL A 35 -5.56 9.93 5.65
CA VAL A 35 -5.86 10.09 7.07
C VAL A 35 -4.61 9.89 7.93
N ALA A 36 -3.80 8.88 7.64
CA ALA A 36 -2.55 8.62 8.36
C ALA A 36 -1.56 9.78 8.22
N THR A 37 -1.43 10.32 7.02
CA THR A 37 -0.53 11.45 6.73
C THR A 37 -1.01 12.71 7.44
N TRP A 38 -2.32 13.00 7.37
CA TRP A 38 -2.91 14.14 8.07
C TRP A 38 -2.73 14.05 9.59
N LEU A 39 -3.02 12.89 10.19
CA LEU A 39 -2.80 12.67 11.63
C LEU A 39 -1.32 12.81 12.01
N SER A 40 -0.43 12.28 11.18
CA SER A 40 1.02 12.37 11.42
C SER A 40 1.50 13.83 11.33
N GLY A 41 1.01 14.60 10.35
CA GLY A 41 1.31 16.04 10.23
C GLY A 41 0.84 16.83 11.45
N ARG A 42 -0.38 16.60 11.91
CA ARG A 42 -0.89 17.25 13.14
C ARG A 42 -0.08 16.87 14.38
N GLU A 43 0.37 15.63 14.47
CA GLU A 43 1.19 15.17 15.59
C GLU A 43 2.60 15.77 15.57
N LEU A 44 3.17 15.98 14.38
CA LEU A 44 4.43 16.69 14.20
C LEU A 44 4.31 18.15 14.62
N GLU A 45 3.27 18.85 14.15
CA GLU A 45 2.98 20.24 14.55
C GLU A 45 2.79 20.35 16.07
N ARG A 46 2.04 19.43 16.68
CA ARG A 46 1.84 19.37 18.15
C ARG A 46 3.15 19.22 18.91
N LYS A 47 4.15 18.58 18.32
CA LYS A 47 5.50 18.39 18.87
C LYS A 47 6.48 19.51 18.50
N GLY A 48 6.03 20.53 17.76
CA GLY A 48 6.86 21.67 17.33
C GLY A 48 7.71 21.40 16.09
N TYR A 49 7.42 20.35 15.34
CA TYR A 49 8.04 20.07 14.04
C TYR A 49 7.18 20.62 12.89
N ASP A 50 7.78 20.73 11.71
CA ASP A 50 7.04 21.04 10.48
C ASP A 50 6.11 19.86 10.11
N GLY A 51 4.81 20.11 10.04
CA GLY A 51 3.80 19.12 9.67
C GLY A 51 3.92 18.62 8.23
N THR A 52 4.55 19.39 7.35
CA THR A 52 4.76 19.00 5.94
C THR A 52 5.69 17.80 5.78
N LEU A 53 6.56 17.54 6.77
CA LEU A 53 7.43 16.36 6.82
C LEU A 53 6.64 15.05 6.74
N ALA A 54 5.37 15.02 7.19
CA ALA A 54 4.52 13.86 7.02
C ALA A 54 4.27 13.55 5.53
N LEU A 55 3.96 14.57 4.72
CA LEU A 55 3.77 14.42 3.28
C LEU A 55 5.10 14.10 2.58
N ASP A 56 6.18 14.77 2.95
CA ASP A 56 7.50 14.55 2.35
C ASP A 56 8.00 13.11 2.59
N SER A 57 7.69 12.53 3.75
CA SER A 57 8.06 11.15 4.07
C SER A 57 7.44 10.12 3.13
N LEU A 58 6.28 10.43 2.50
CA LEU A 58 5.61 9.51 1.58
C LEU A 58 6.45 9.19 0.34
N PHE A 59 7.32 10.10 -0.09
CA PHE A 59 8.25 9.86 -1.21
C PHE A 59 9.19 8.69 -0.95
N TYR A 60 9.46 8.35 0.31
CA TYR A 60 10.28 7.20 0.68
C TYR A 60 9.43 6.01 1.12
N ILE A 61 8.40 6.25 1.93
CA ILE A 61 7.56 5.20 2.53
C ILE A 61 6.80 4.43 1.45
N VAL A 62 6.17 5.12 0.50
CA VAL A 62 5.30 4.45 -0.49
C VAL A 62 6.11 3.58 -1.46
N PRO A 63 7.20 4.07 -2.10
CA PRO A 63 7.99 3.22 -3.00
C PRO A 63 8.65 2.05 -2.29
N LEU A 64 9.27 2.26 -1.12
CA LEU A 64 9.93 1.16 -0.41
C LEU A 64 8.93 0.17 0.19
N GLY A 65 7.74 0.64 0.62
CA GLY A 65 6.64 -0.24 0.99
C GLY A 65 6.20 -1.11 -0.19
N PHE A 66 6.05 -0.52 -1.39
CA PHE A 66 5.67 -1.29 -2.57
C PHE A 66 6.71 -2.35 -2.95
N VAL A 67 7.99 -1.99 -2.93
CA VAL A 67 9.10 -2.92 -3.19
C VAL A 67 9.15 -4.02 -2.13
N GLY A 68 9.03 -3.67 -0.85
CA GLY A 68 9.03 -4.64 0.25
C GLY A 68 7.85 -5.60 0.18
N ALA A 69 6.65 -5.10 -0.16
CA ALA A 69 5.46 -5.92 -0.34
C ALA A 69 5.64 -6.95 -1.46
N ARG A 70 6.25 -6.54 -2.58
CA ARG A 70 6.52 -7.45 -3.69
C ARG A 70 7.59 -8.48 -3.33
N ALA A 71 8.69 -8.04 -2.74
CA ALA A 71 9.77 -8.92 -2.31
C ALA A 71 9.26 -10.00 -1.34
N TYR A 72 8.44 -9.60 -0.36
CA TYR A 72 7.86 -10.55 0.59
C TYR A 72 6.99 -11.60 -0.10
N HIS A 73 6.11 -11.20 -1.01
CA HIS A 73 5.27 -12.14 -1.76
C HIS A 73 6.10 -13.14 -2.58
N VAL A 74 7.14 -12.67 -3.26
CA VAL A 74 8.02 -13.55 -4.06
C VAL A 74 8.77 -14.54 -3.17
N ILE A 75 9.16 -14.13 -1.96
CA ILE A 75 9.82 -15.01 -0.98
C ILE A 75 8.84 -16.04 -0.42
N THR A 76 7.62 -15.63 -0.05
CA THR A 76 6.64 -16.55 0.56
C THR A 76 6.04 -17.52 -0.45
N ASP A 77 5.82 -17.05 -1.67
CA ASP A 77 5.21 -17.83 -2.75
C ASP A 77 6.27 -18.28 -3.77
N TYR A 78 7.47 -18.60 -3.28
CA TYR A 78 8.64 -18.95 -4.10
C TYR A 78 8.37 -20.07 -5.12
N GLY A 79 7.49 -21.01 -4.80
CA GLY A 79 7.10 -22.09 -5.71
C GLY A 79 6.40 -21.62 -6.99
N LEU A 80 5.80 -20.42 -6.99
CA LEU A 80 5.23 -19.82 -8.20
C LEU A 80 6.30 -19.26 -9.14
N TYR A 81 7.51 -19.00 -8.64
CA TYR A 81 8.60 -18.32 -9.35
C TYR A 81 9.82 -19.22 -9.57
N SER A 82 9.83 -20.45 -9.05
CA SER A 82 11.01 -21.33 -9.08
C SER A 82 11.31 -21.95 -10.45
N GLY A 83 10.34 -21.97 -11.38
CA GLY A 83 10.51 -22.52 -12.73
C GLY A 83 10.97 -21.49 -13.75
N ASP A 84 10.29 -20.35 -13.82
CA ASP A 84 10.67 -19.21 -14.65
C ASP A 84 10.27 -17.90 -13.94
N PRO A 85 11.17 -17.31 -13.13
CA PRO A 85 10.83 -16.16 -12.28
C PRO A 85 10.58 -14.87 -13.06
N PHE A 86 11.04 -14.77 -14.30
CA PHE A 86 10.94 -13.55 -15.10
C PHE A 86 9.95 -13.73 -16.26
N PRO A 87 9.07 -12.75 -16.53
CA PRO A 87 8.94 -11.43 -15.90
C PRO A 87 8.09 -11.43 -14.62
N GLY A 88 7.53 -12.58 -14.21
CA GLY A 88 6.53 -12.73 -13.16
C GLY A 88 6.83 -11.96 -11.87
N VAL A 89 8.08 -11.90 -11.42
CA VAL A 89 8.50 -11.14 -10.22
C VAL A 89 8.17 -9.63 -10.28
N PHE A 90 8.08 -9.02 -11.46
CA PHE A 90 7.76 -7.59 -11.60
C PHE A 90 6.29 -7.30 -11.91
N GLU A 91 5.50 -8.34 -12.19
CA GLU A 91 4.10 -8.19 -12.61
C GLU A 91 3.17 -7.88 -11.43
N VAL A 92 3.27 -6.66 -10.93
CA VAL A 92 2.46 -6.18 -9.80
C VAL A 92 0.98 -5.98 -10.16
N TRP A 93 0.65 -5.89 -11.46
CA TRP A 93 -0.73 -5.80 -11.96
C TRP A 93 -1.49 -7.13 -11.87
N ASN A 94 -0.79 -8.26 -11.77
CA ASN A 94 -1.38 -9.58 -11.55
C ASN A 94 -1.69 -9.83 -10.06
N GLY A 95 -1.43 -8.85 -9.18
CA GLY A 95 -1.56 -8.99 -7.74
C GLY A 95 -0.27 -9.46 -7.08
N GLY A 96 -0.37 -10.02 -5.87
CA GLY A 96 0.80 -10.56 -5.16
C GLY A 96 1.64 -9.50 -4.45
N LEU A 97 1.01 -8.76 -3.53
CA LEU A 97 1.68 -7.80 -2.64
C LEU A 97 1.44 -8.24 -1.19
N GLY A 98 2.52 -8.61 -0.50
CA GLY A 98 2.45 -9.03 0.89
C GLY A 98 2.41 -7.84 1.86
N ILE A 99 1.40 -7.78 2.71
CA ILE A 99 1.21 -6.67 3.67
C ILE A 99 2.43 -6.54 4.60
N TYR A 100 2.94 -7.64 5.15
CA TYR A 100 4.09 -7.61 6.06
C TYR A 100 5.34 -7.03 5.40
N GLY A 101 5.61 -7.40 4.14
CA GLY A 101 6.67 -6.80 3.34
C GLY A 101 6.47 -5.30 3.13
N GLY A 102 5.22 -4.88 2.91
CA GLY A 102 4.89 -3.46 2.77
C GLY A 102 5.13 -2.65 4.03
N VAL A 103 4.75 -3.19 5.19
CA VAL A 103 4.99 -2.55 6.49
C VAL A 103 6.49 -2.42 6.76
N VAL A 104 7.26 -3.49 6.56
CA VAL A 104 8.72 -3.47 6.77
C VAL A 104 9.39 -2.51 5.78
N GLY A 105 9.05 -2.56 4.50
CA GLY A 105 9.60 -1.68 3.47
C GLY A 105 9.28 -0.20 3.74
N GLY A 106 8.04 0.10 4.12
CA GLY A 106 7.63 1.46 4.50
C GLY A 106 8.35 1.96 5.75
N PHE A 107 8.55 1.11 6.76
CA PHE A 107 9.32 1.46 7.95
C PHE A 107 10.78 1.76 7.62
N VAL A 108 11.41 0.98 6.75
CA VAL A 108 12.76 1.28 6.24
C VAL A 108 12.78 2.62 5.50
N GLY A 109 11.78 2.92 4.69
CA GLY A 109 11.62 4.22 4.02
C GLY A 109 11.56 5.38 5.00
N LEU A 110 10.78 5.24 6.07
CA LEU A 110 10.71 6.23 7.15
C LEU A 110 12.06 6.42 7.86
N LEU A 111 12.79 5.33 8.14
CA LEU A 111 14.13 5.40 8.76
C LEU A 111 15.18 6.05 7.85
N ILE A 112 15.04 5.94 6.54
CA ILE A 112 15.90 6.64 5.58
C ILE A 112 15.54 8.13 5.59
N PHE A 113 14.26 8.47 5.46
CA PHE A 113 13.79 9.84 5.48
C PHE A 113 14.21 10.57 6.76
N ALA A 114 14.07 9.93 7.93
CA ALA A 114 14.41 10.53 9.22
C ALA A 114 15.91 10.77 9.45
N ARG A 115 16.79 10.26 8.56
CA ARG A 115 18.24 10.49 8.62
C ARG A 115 18.73 11.59 7.69
N ILE A 116 17.85 12.12 6.84
CA ILE A 116 18.12 13.23 5.93
C ILE A 116 17.80 14.54 6.65
#